data_AF-A0A4Y7T106-F1
#
_entry.id   AF-A0A4Y7T106-F1
#
_cell.length_a   1.000
_cell.length_b   1.000
_cell.length_c   1.000
_cell.angle_alpha   90.00
_cell.angle_beta   90.00
_cell.angle_gamma   90.00
#
_symmetry.space_group_name_H-M   'P 1'
#
loop_
_entity.id
_entity.type
_entity.pdbx_description
1 polymer ?
#
loop_
_entity_poly.entity_id
_entity_poly.type
_entity_poly.pdbx_seq_one_letter_code
_entity_poly.pdbx_strand_id
1 'polypeptide(L)'
;IYNFACALGPYCMTREPQFFGKTYFMIDHFHSEGYTKCSPAAFLVEYENTNPHLSSINSSATECGNGVLRKICKSVSYMSQEWAIIYIKVFLSIWNRTR
;
A
#
# COMPACT_ATOMS: atom_id res chain seq x y z
N ILE A 1 2.32 -1.59 7.04
CA ILE A 1 3.12 -1.57 5.80
C ILE A 1 2.35 -0.74 4.77
N TYR A 2 2.97 0.29 4.21
CA TYR A 2 2.31 1.24 3.31
C TYR A 2 3.35 1.93 2.42
N ASN A 3 3.06 2.17 1.14
CA ASN A 3 4.04 2.69 0.17
C ASN A 3 4.59 4.06 0.56
N PHE A 4 3.86 4.86 1.34
CA PHE A 4 4.33 6.19 1.80
C PHE A 4 4.76 6.18 3.28
N ALA A 5 4.95 5.00 3.88
CA ALA A 5 5.34 4.88 5.29
C ALA A 5 6.67 5.58 5.61
N CYS A 6 7.59 5.64 4.64
CA CYS A 6 8.90 6.29 4.79
C CYS A 6 8.81 7.79 5.15
N ALA A 7 7.81 8.50 4.64
CA ALA A 7 7.55 9.90 4.97
C ALA A 7 6.54 10.05 6.13
N LEU A 8 5.64 9.08 6.28
CA LEU A 8 4.66 9.05 7.36
C LEU A 8 5.32 8.91 8.74
N GLY A 9 6.35 8.08 8.88
CA GLY A 9 7.03 7.86 10.15
C GLY A 9 7.57 9.14 10.80
N PRO A 10 8.42 9.93 10.10
CA PRO A 10 8.90 11.21 10.60
C PRO A 10 7.76 12.19 10.94
N TYR A 11 6.71 12.23 10.11
CA TYR A 11 5.54 13.08 10.36
C TYR A 11 4.83 12.69 11.66
N CYS A 12 4.51 11.41 11.83
CA CYS A 12 3.84 10.88 13.02
C CYS A 12 4.66 11.10 14.29
N MET A 13 5.98 10.87 14.23
CA MET A 13 6.88 11.10 15.36
C MET A 13 7.01 12.59 15.72
N THR A 14 6.82 13.50 14.76
CA THR A 14 6.82 14.95 15.02
C THR A 14 5.49 15.41 15.64
N ARG A 15 4.37 14.76 15.29
CA ARG A 15 3.03 15.13 15.77
C ARG A 15 2.71 14.52 17.14
N GLU A 16 2.87 13.21 17.30
CA GLU A 16 2.48 12.49 18.51
C GLU A 16 3.46 11.35 18.83
N PRO A 17 4.69 11.66 19.29
CA PRO A 17 5.71 10.65 19.54
C PRO A 17 5.33 9.66 20.64
N GLN A 18 4.52 10.06 21.62
CA GLN A 18 4.07 9.15 22.69
C GLN A 18 3.14 8.04 22.16
N PHE A 19 2.31 8.37 21.17
CA PHE A 19 1.39 7.42 20.56
C PHE A 19 2.13 6.54 19.55
N PHE A 20 2.95 7.13 18.68
CA PHE A 20 3.62 6.42 17.59
C PHE A 20 4.98 5.83 17.93
N GLY A 21 5.50 6.05 19.14
CA GLY A 21 6.87 5.64 19.51
C GLY A 21 7.13 4.13 19.48
N LYS A 22 6.07 3.31 19.44
CA LYS A 22 6.16 1.84 19.28
C LYS A 22 5.60 1.35 17.94
N THR A 23 5.34 2.26 16.99
CA THR A 23 4.81 1.93 15.68
C THR A 23 5.93 1.79 14.67
N TYR A 24 5.96 0.65 13.97
CA TYR A 24 6.89 0.42 12.87
C TYR A 24 6.30 0.91 11.54
N PHE A 25 6.98 1.86 10.92
CA PHE A 25 6.61 2.42 9.62
C PHE A 25 7.43 1.75 8.52
N MET A 26 6.83 0.73 7.89
CA MET A 26 7.49 -0.08 6.86
C MET A 26 6.88 0.16 5.48
N ILE A 27 7.72 0.27 4.47
CA ILE A 27 7.37 0.27 3.05
C ILE A 27 7.48 -1.15 2.48
N ASP A 28 6.71 -1.46 1.44
CA ASP A 28 6.75 -2.76 0.78
C ASP A 28 8.02 -2.97 -0.08
N HIS A 29 8.21 -4.21 -0.56
CA HIS A 29 9.33 -4.61 -1.39
C HIS A 29 9.45 -3.80 -2.69
N PHE A 30 8.34 -3.54 -3.37
CA PHE A 30 8.36 -2.81 -4.65
C PHE A 30 8.77 -1.35 -4.48
N HIS A 31 8.33 -0.69 -3.41
CA HIS A 31 8.79 0.66 -3.09
C HIS A 31 10.28 0.66 -2.72
N SER A 32 10.77 -0.37 -2.04
CA SER A 32 12.19 -0.45 -1.68
C SER A 32 13.11 -0.66 -2.90
N GLU A 33 12.68 -1.40 -3.92
CA GLU A 33 13.46 -1.61 -5.15
C GLU A 33 13.58 -0.36 -6.02
N GLY A 34 12.58 0.54 -5.99
CA GLY A 34 12.51 1.70 -6.87
C GLY A 34 13.07 3.02 -6.32
N TYR A 35 13.36 3.11 -5.01
CA TYR A 35 13.68 4.39 -4.36
C TYR A 35 15.02 4.39 -3.60
N THR A 36 15.97 5.18 -4.08
CA THR A 36 17.26 5.43 -3.41
C THR A 36 17.20 6.52 -2.33
N LYS A 37 16.08 7.25 -2.22
CA LYS A 37 15.89 8.37 -1.27
C LYS A 37 15.31 7.93 0.08
N CYS A 38 14.74 6.74 0.14
CA CYS A 38 14.13 6.21 1.36
C CYS A 38 15.21 5.54 2.22
N SER A 39 15.15 5.75 3.54
CA SER A 39 16.09 5.11 4.47
C SER A 39 15.85 3.59 4.50
N PRO A 40 16.91 2.75 4.49
CA PRO A 40 16.78 1.29 4.66
C PRO A 40 16.03 0.88 5.93
N ALA A 41 16.06 1.72 6.97
CA ALA A 41 15.29 1.50 8.19
C ALA A 41 13.76 1.51 7.99
N ALA A 42 13.26 1.95 6.83
CA ALA A 42 11.85 1.83 6.48
C ALA A 42 11.54 0.58 5.66
N PHE A 43 12.54 -0.17 5.20
CA PHE A 43 12.34 -1.24 4.22
C PHE A 43 11.88 -2.51 4.93
N LEU A 44 10.74 -3.08 4.51
CA LEU A 44 10.24 -4.33 5.10
C LEU A 44 11.29 -5.45 5.01
N VAL A 45 12.01 -5.54 3.88
CA VAL A 45 13.03 -6.57 3.62
C VAL A 45 14.11 -6.65 4.70
N GLU A 46 14.50 -5.51 5.30
CA GLU A 46 15.51 -5.50 6.37
C GLU A 46 15.01 -6.13 7.66
N TYR A 47 13.72 -6.01 7.93
CA TYR A 47 13.08 -6.60 9.10
C TYR A 47 12.72 -8.07 8.90
N GLU A 48 12.51 -8.51 7.66
CA GLU A 48 12.24 -9.93 7.37
C GLU A 48 13.42 -10.82 7.74
N ASN A 49 14.66 -10.32 7.58
CA ASN A 49 15.88 -11.01 7.99
C ASN A 49 15.93 -11.30 9.50
N THR A 50 15.29 -10.47 10.32
CA THR A 50 15.30 -10.59 11.79
C THR A 50 13.99 -11.16 12.34
N ASN A 51 12.88 -11.02 11.60
CA ASN A 51 11.59 -11.56 11.96
C ASN A 51 10.93 -12.23 10.74
N PRO A 52 11.09 -13.56 10.58
CA PRO A 52 10.53 -14.31 9.46
C PRO A 52 9.02 -14.21 9.31
N HIS A 53 8.29 -13.89 10.39
CA HIS A 53 6.85 -13.71 10.34
C HIS A 53 6.44 -12.51 9.46
N LEU A 54 7.31 -11.50 9.32
CA LEU A 54 7.03 -10.35 8.45
C LEU A 54 7.02 -10.74 6.96
N SER A 55 7.81 -11.74 6.57
CA SER A 55 7.87 -12.26 5.20
C SER A 55 6.58 -12.98 4.77
N SER A 56 5.78 -13.44 5.74
CA SER A 56 4.45 -14.01 5.45
C SER A 56 3.40 -12.95 5.08
N ILE A 57 3.68 -11.66 5.32
CA ILE A 57 2.74 -10.58 5.04
C ILE A 57 2.80 -10.27 3.54
N ASN A 58 1.65 -10.37 2.86
CA ASN A 58 1.55 -10.00 1.45
C ASN A 58 1.64 -8.48 1.27
N SER A 59 2.87 -7.95 1.28
CA SER A 59 3.16 -6.53 1.13
C SER A 59 2.70 -5.97 -0.23
N SER A 60 2.47 -6.85 -1.22
CA SER A 60 2.06 -6.51 -2.58
C SER A 60 0.55 -6.53 -2.82
N ALA A 61 -0.26 -7.00 -1.85
CA ALA A 61 -1.70 -7.13 -2.00
C ALA A 61 -2.36 -5.80 -2.39
N THR A 62 -1.94 -4.71 -1.75
CA THR A 62 -2.43 -3.36 -1.99
C THR A 62 -2.05 -2.86 -3.38
N GLU A 63 -0.82 -3.12 -3.84
CA GLU A 63 -0.36 -2.69 -5.15
C GLU A 63 -0.96 -3.52 -6.30
N CYS A 64 -1.13 -4.83 -6.10
CA CYS A 64 -1.84 -5.69 -7.04
C CYS A 64 -3.28 -5.21 -7.22
N GLY A 65 -3.96 -4.84 -6.13
CA GLY A 65 -5.27 -4.20 -6.16
C GLY A 65 -5.28 -2.88 -6.94
N ASN A 66 -4.31 -2.01 -6.68
CA ASN A 66 -4.19 -0.71 -7.37
C ASN A 66 -3.90 -0.86 -8.87
N GLY A 67 -3.07 -1.83 -9.26
CA GLY A 67 -2.79 -2.13 -10.66
C GLY A 67 -4.04 -2.56 -11.43
N VAL A 68 -4.94 -3.28 -10.77
CA VAL A 68 -6.21 -3.74 -11.33
C VAL A 68 -7.22 -2.59 -11.44
N LEU A 69 -7.30 -1.73 -10.44
CA LEU A 69 -8.10 -0.50 -10.51
C LEU A 69 -7.62 0.45 -11.62
N ARG A 70 -6.31 0.51 -11.86
CA ARG A 70 -5.73 1.26 -12.98
C ARG A 70 -6.27 0.82 -14.35
N LYS A 71 -6.60 -0.47 -14.53
CA LYS A 71 -7.15 -0.99 -15.79
C LYS A 71 -8.53 -0.43 -16.10
N ILE A 72 -9.36 -0.22 -15.07
CA ILE A 72 -10.71 0.33 -15.23
C ILE A 72 -10.75 1.85 -15.21
N CYS A 73 -9.70 2.50 -14.72
CA CYS A 73 -9.63 3.96 -14.55
C CYS A 73 -9.97 4.71 -15.85
N LYS A 74 -9.48 4.22 -17.01
CA LYS A 74 -9.79 4.84 -18.30
C LYS A 74 -11.28 4.70 -18.66
N SER A 75 -11.88 3.54 -18.48
CA SER A 75 -13.31 3.32 -18.71
C SER A 75 -14.16 4.20 -17.79
N VAL A 76 -13.80 4.28 -16.51
CA VAL A 76 -14.47 5.12 -15.51
C VAL A 76 -14.38 6.61 -15.88
N SER A 77 -13.26 7.07 -16.44
CA SER A 77 -13.07 8.48 -16.80
C SER A 77 -14.04 9.01 -17.86
N TYR A 78 -14.69 8.13 -18.62
CA TYR A 78 -15.70 8.48 -19.62
C TYR A 78 -17.14 8.35 -19.12
N MET A 79 -17.35 7.96 -17.86
CA MET A 79 -18.67 7.74 -17.28
C MET A 79 -19.14 8.95 -16.48
N SER A 80 -20.46 9.14 -16.38
CA SER A 80 -21.00 10.00 -15.32
C SER A 80 -20.74 9.37 -13.95
N GLN A 81 -20.78 10.18 -12.90
CA GLN A 81 -20.50 9.73 -11.54
C GLN A 81 -21.37 8.54 -11.12
N GLU A 82 -22.66 8.54 -11.47
CA GLU A 82 -23.59 7.44 -11.15
C GLU A 82 -23.16 6.12 -11.78
N TRP A 83 -22.83 6.14 -13.08
CA TRP A 83 -22.35 4.96 -13.81
C TRP A 83 -21.00 4.49 -13.31
N ALA A 84 -20.09 5.43 -12.99
CA ALA A 84 -18.79 5.12 -12.41
C ALA A 84 -18.93 4.36 -11.08
N ILE A 85 -19.83 4.80 -10.18
CA ILE A 85 -20.07 4.17 -8.89
C ILE A 85 -20.59 2.73 -9.07
N ILE A 86 -21.58 2.53 -9.94
CA ILE A 86 -22.15 1.20 -10.21
C ILE A 86 -21.09 0.28 -10.81
N TYR A 87 -20.34 0.77 -11.80
CA TYR A 87 -19.31 0.01 -12.49
C TYR A 87 -18.20 -0.44 -11.54
N ILE A 88 -17.65 0.47 -10.74
CA ILE A 88 -16.60 0.16 -9.75
C ILE A 88 -17.12 -0.86 -8.73
N LYS A 89 -18.35 -0.69 -8.23
CA LYS A 89 -18.95 -1.62 -7.26
C LYS A 89 -19.07 -3.03 -7.83
N VAL A 90 -19.60 -3.17 -9.04
CA VAL A 90 -19.77 -4.49 -9.69
C VAL A 90 -18.40 -5.11 -9.97
N PHE A 91 -17.46 -4.33 -10.49
CA PHE A 91 -16.11 -4.80 -10.76
C PHE A 91 -15.42 -5.35 -9.50
N LEU A 92 -15.42 -4.58 -8.41
CA LEU A 92 -14.86 -5.00 -7.12
C LEU A 92 -15.57 -6.24 -6.56
N SER A 93 -16.90 -6.32 -6.71
CA SER A 93 -17.69 -7.46 -6.22
C SER A 93 -17.36 -8.75 -6.96
N ILE A 94 -17.12 -8.68 -8.27
CA ILE A 94 -16.68 -9.84 -9.07
C ILE A 94 -15.25 -10.21 -8.69
N TRP A 95 -14.36 -9.21 -8.64
CA TRP A 95 -12.95 -9.41 -8.32
C TRP A 95 -12.74 -10.13 -6.99
N ASN A 96 -13.40 -9.67 -5.93
CA ASN A 96 -13.33 -10.25 -4.58
C ASN A 96 -13.96 -11.63 -4.46
N ARG A 97 -14.74 -12.09 -5.44
CA ARG A 97 -15.29 -13.47 -5.47
C ARG A 97 -14.39 -14.44 -6.24
N THR A 98 -13.65 -13.92 -7.22
CA THR A 98 -12.79 -14.73 -8.10
C THR A 98 -11.36 -14.89 -7.58
N ARG A 99 -10.98 -14.16 -6.54
CA ARG A 99 -9.67 -14.18 -5.88
C ARG A 99 -9.86 -14.12 -4.37
#